data_AF-A0A6N9VJP9-F1
#
_entry.id   AF-A0A6N9VJP9-F1
#
_cell.length_a   1.000
_cell.length_b   1.000
_cell.length_c   1.000
_cell.angle_alpha   90.00
_cell.angle_beta   90.00
_cell.angle_gamma   90.00
#
_symmetry.space_group_name_H-M   'P 1'
#
loop_
_entity.id
_entity.type
_entity.pdbx_description
1 polymer ?
#
loop_
_entity_poly.entity_id
_entity_poly.type
_entity_poly.pdbx_seq_one_letter_code
_entity_poly.pdbx_strand_id
1 'polypeptide(L)'
;MRSDYQELVDEISELLGAPATLENRDFELIAFGSHEGGGDLDTDALDPVRTRSILTRRSTAQVRAWFEAYGIARATGPVHIPTSP
;
A
#
# COMPACT_ATOMS: atom_id res chain seq x y z
N MET A 1 -16.37 1.29 8.18
CA MET A 1 -15.86 1.38 6.78
C MET A 1 -14.42 1.86 6.71
N ARG A 2 -14.09 3.13 7.00
CA ARG A 2 -12.68 3.58 6.97
C ARG A 2 -11.82 2.92 8.07
N SER A 3 -12.41 2.67 9.24
CA SER A 3 -11.80 1.91 10.33
C SER A 3 -11.50 0.47 9.91
N ASP A 4 -12.45 -0.18 9.23
CA ASP A 4 -12.37 -1.58 8.83
C ASP A 4 -11.25 -1.82 7.80
N TYR A 5 -11.01 -0.85 6.90
CA TYR A 5 -9.88 -0.92 5.98
C TYR A 5 -8.54 -0.68 6.65
N GLN A 6 -8.48 0.16 7.68
CA GLN A 6 -7.25 0.39 8.41
C GLN A 6 -6.84 -0.85 9.20
N GLU A 7 -7.79 -1.45 9.93
CA GLU A 7 -7.58 -2.69 10.69
C GLU A 7 -7.08 -3.84 9.81
N LEU A 8 -7.65 -4.00 8.62
CA LEU A 8 -7.22 -5.01 7.64
C LEU A 8 -5.78 -4.78 7.15
N VAL A 9 -5.38 -3.54 6.89
CA VAL A 9 -4.03 -3.23 6.38
C VAL A 9 -2.99 -3.36 7.50
N ASP A 10 -3.35 -3.03 8.73
CA ASP A 10 -2.50 -3.25 9.90
C ASP A 10 -2.25 -4.76 10.10
N GLU A 11 -3.30 -5.58 10.06
CA GLU A 11 -3.19 -7.06 10.14
C GLU A 11 -2.30 -7.62 9.03
N ILE A 12 -2.50 -7.18 7.78
CA ILE A 12 -1.66 -7.61 6.65
C ILE A 12 -0.21 -7.17 6.84
N SER A 13 0.04 -5.96 7.33
CA SER A 13 1.40 -5.45 7.55
C SER A 13 2.13 -6.23 8.64
N GLU A 14 1.41 -6.61 9.69
CA GLU A 14 1.93 -7.46 10.76
C GLU A 14 2.25 -8.87 10.23
N LEU A 15 1.33 -9.49 9.50
CA LEU A 15 1.51 -10.82 8.91
C LEU A 15 2.67 -10.89 7.92
N LEU A 16 2.85 -9.84 7.11
CA LEU A 16 3.90 -9.78 6.10
C LEU A 16 5.28 -9.42 6.69
N GLY A 17 5.34 -8.92 7.92
CA GLY A 17 6.59 -8.37 8.45
C GLY A 17 7.08 -7.15 7.66
N ALA A 18 6.17 -6.47 6.95
CA ALA A 18 6.50 -5.42 5.99
C ALA A 18 5.33 -4.43 5.85
N PRO A 19 5.58 -3.15 5.54
CA PRO A 19 4.50 -2.18 5.34
C PRO A 19 3.57 -2.57 4.20
N ALA A 20 2.27 -2.32 4.35
CA ALA A 20 1.26 -2.57 3.33
C ALA A 20 0.46 -1.30 2.97
N THR A 21 0.10 -1.17 1.70
CA THR A 21 -0.79 -0.13 1.18
C THR A 21 -2.06 -0.77 0.61
N LEU A 22 -3.21 -0.12 0.84
CA LEU A 22 -4.46 -0.45 0.17
C LEU A 22 -4.86 0.71 -0.73
N GLU A 23 -4.96 0.45 -2.03
CA GLU A 23 -5.30 1.45 -3.04
C GLU A 23 -6.58 1.08 -3.78
N ASN A 24 -7.32 2.09 -4.25
CA ASN A 24 -8.46 1.87 -5.14
C ASN A 24 -8.00 1.62 -6.59
N ARG A 25 -8.95 1.33 -7.48
CA ARG A 25 -8.70 1.07 -8.92
C ARG A 25 -8.05 2.23 -9.68
N ASP A 26 -8.11 3.44 -9.12
CA ASP A 26 -7.49 4.64 -9.66
C ASP A 26 -6.13 4.94 -9.00
N PHE A 27 -5.59 3.98 -8.23
CA PHE A 27 -4.34 4.09 -7.48
C PHE A 27 -4.37 5.25 -6.47
N GLU A 28 -5.55 5.52 -5.92
CA GLU A 28 -5.71 6.39 -4.78
C GLU A 28 -5.58 5.56 -3.50
N LEU A 29 -4.68 5.99 -2.62
CA LEU A 29 -4.43 5.31 -1.35
C LEU A 29 -5.62 5.46 -0.40
N ILE A 30 -6.18 4.32 0.00
CA ILE A 30 -7.31 4.20 0.93
C ILE A 30 -6.80 4.08 2.38
N ALA A 31 -5.79 3.23 2.61
CA ALA A 31 -5.21 2.95 3.93
C ALA A 31 -3.74 2.52 3.81
N PHE A 32 -2.99 2.71 4.89
CA PHE A 32 -1.58 2.36 4.98
C PHE A 32 -1.30 1.76 6.36
N GLY A 33 -0.68 0.58 6.37
CA GLY A 33 -0.23 -0.11 7.57
C GLY A 33 1.28 -0.05 7.63
N SER A 34 1.79 0.42 8.75
CA SER A 34 3.21 0.47 9.01
C SER A 34 3.65 -0.81 9.70
N HIS A 35 4.71 -1.43 9.19
CA HIS A 35 5.39 -2.47 9.94
C HIS A 35 6.49 -1.86 10.81
N GLU A 36 6.25 -1.79 12.12
CA GLU A 36 7.29 -1.54 13.11
C GLU A 36 7.90 -2.88 13.50
N GLY A 37 8.89 -3.31 12.72
CA GLY A 37 9.63 -4.53 13.03
C GLY A 37 10.20 -4.45 14.43
N GLY A 38 9.85 -5.42 15.29
CA GLY A 38 10.28 -5.50 16.68
C GLY A 38 11.79 -5.36 16.80
N GLY A 39 12.24 -4.20 17.26
CA GLY A 39 13.64 -3.88 17.45
C GLY A 39 13.81 -2.39 17.74
N ASP A 40 13.53 -1.99 18.98
CA ASP A 40 13.97 -0.74 19.64
C ASP A 40 14.12 0.49 18.72
N LEU A 41 13.11 0.72 17.89
CA LEU A 41 12.94 1.93 17.13
C LEU A 41 11.56 2.43 17.45
N ASP A 42 11.55 3.52 18.20
CA ASP A 42 10.40 4.30 18.64
C ASP A 42 9.19 4.13 17.74
N THR A 43 8.06 3.80 18.35
CA THR A 43 6.72 3.82 17.72
C THR A 43 6.27 5.21 17.23
N ASP A 44 7.18 6.19 17.31
CA ASP A 44 7.12 7.53 16.73
C ASP A 44 7.89 7.66 15.37
N ALA A 45 8.49 6.59 14.83
CA ALA A 45 9.43 6.68 13.71
C ALA A 45 8.80 6.71 12.29
N LEU A 46 7.48 6.84 12.18
CA LEU A 46 6.84 7.36 10.97
C LEU A 46 6.50 8.83 11.19
N ASP A 47 7.51 9.68 11.04
CA ASP A 47 7.30 11.12 11.05
C ASP A 47 6.16 11.46 10.05
N PRO A 48 5.18 12.30 10.44
CA PRO A 48 4.02 12.65 9.63
C PRO A 48 4.37 13.18 8.24
N VAL A 49 5.59 13.66 7.99
CA VAL A 49 6.13 14.00 6.67
C VAL A 49 6.35 12.77 5.80
N ARG A 50 6.86 11.65 6.34
CA ARG A 50 6.99 10.38 5.61
C ARG A 50 5.63 9.81 5.27
N THR A 51 4.72 9.77 6.24
CA THR A 51 3.33 9.37 6.01
C THR A 51 2.68 10.25 4.96
N ARG A 52 2.78 11.59 5.06
CA ARG A 52 2.22 12.51 4.06
C ARG A 52 2.86 12.36 2.69
N SER A 53 4.18 12.16 2.60
CA SER A 53 4.89 11.95 1.34
C SER A 53 4.44 10.67 0.64
N ILE A 54 4.29 9.57 1.40
CA ILE A 54 3.73 8.29 0.92
C ILE A 54 2.28 8.49 0.48
N LEU A 55 1.45 9.14 1.30
CA LEU A 55 0.04 9.40 1.00
C LEU A 55 -0.15 10.32 -0.23
N THR A 56 0.83 11.17 -0.56
CA THR A 56 0.80 12.01 -1.76
C THR A 56 1.42 11.34 -2.99
N ARG A 57 2.07 10.18 -2.83
CA ARG A 57 2.76 9.50 -3.92
C ARG A 57 1.76 8.82 -4.83
N ARG A 58 1.36 9.54 -5.88
CA ARG A 58 0.53 8.99 -6.96
C ARG A 58 1.43 8.31 -7.98
N SER A 59 1.06 7.09 -8.39
CA SER A 59 1.65 6.45 -9.55
C SER A 59 1.51 7.36 -10.76
N THR A 60 2.58 7.52 -11.54
CA THR A 60 2.51 8.27 -12.80
C THR A 60 1.55 7.56 -13.75
N ALA A 61 1.03 8.28 -14.75
CA ALA A 61 0.18 7.66 -15.78
C ALA A 61 0.87 6.47 -16.48
N GLN A 62 2.21 6.51 -16.61
CA GLN A 62 3.01 5.42 -17.16
C GLN A 62 3.03 4.18 -16.25
N VAL A 63 3.21 4.37 -14.93
CA VAL A 63 3.18 3.27 -13.95
C VAL A 63 1.78 2.66 -13.90
N ARG A 64 0.74 3.49 -13.90
CA ARG A 64 -0.66 3.03 -13.97
C ARG A 64 -0.91 2.18 -15.23
N ALA A 65 -0.53 2.67 -16.41
CA ALA A 65 -0.72 1.95 -17.66
C ALA A 65 0.03 0.61 -17.69
N TRP A 66 1.23 0.54 -17.09
CA TRP A 66 1.99 -0.69 -16.97
C TRP A 66 1.28 -1.73 -16.10
N PHE A 67 0.75 -1.33 -14.93
CA PHE A 67 -0.06 -2.23 -14.10
C PHE A 67 -1.37 -2.65 -14.80
N GLU A 68 -2.05 -1.71 -15.46
CA GLU A 68 -3.29 -1.99 -16.21
C GLU A 68 -3.07 -2.95 -17.37
N ALA A 69 -1.88 -3.01 -17.96
CA ALA A 69 -1.54 -3.98 -19.00
C ALA A 69 -1.62 -5.45 -18.53
N TYR A 70 -1.48 -5.69 -17.22
CA TYR A 70 -1.70 -7.02 -16.61
C TYR A 70 -3.17 -7.31 -16.31
N GLY A 71 -4.09 -6.39 -16.65
CA GLY A 71 -5.53 -6.56 -16.46
C GLY A 71 -6.01 -6.31 -15.03
N ILE A 72 -5.17 -5.78 -14.13
CA ILE A 72 -5.51 -5.59 -12.71
C ILE A 72 -6.79 -4.76 -12.49
N ALA A 73 -7.06 -3.78 -13.36
CA ALA A 73 -8.25 -2.92 -13.25
C ALA A 73 -9.58 -3.66 -13.51
N ARG A 74 -9.55 -4.85 -14.12
CA ARG A 74 -10.73 -5.66 -14.47
C ARG A 74 -10.70 -7.05 -13.81
N ALA A 75 -9.67 -7.35 -13.04
CA ALA A 75 -9.48 -8.65 -12.45
C ALA A 75 -10.55 -8.94 -11.38
N THR A 76 -11.10 -10.16 -11.39
CA THR A 76 -12.04 -10.65 -10.37
C THR A 76 -11.36 -11.57 -9.37
N GLY A 77 -10.04 -11.70 -9.45
CA GLY A 77 -9.20 -12.51 -8.56
C GLY A 77 -7.78 -11.96 -8.54
N PRO A 78 -6.88 -12.57 -7.72
CA PRO A 78 -5.50 -12.11 -7.59
C PRO A 78 -4.77 -12.07 -8.94
N VAL A 79 -4.02 -10.99 -9.18
CA VAL A 79 -3.14 -10.83 -10.36
C VAL A 79 -1.70 -10.77 -9.90
N HIS A 80 -0.86 -11.65 -10.43
CA HIS A 80 0.57 -11.61 -10.19
C HIS A 80 1.23 -10.61 -11.15
N ILE A 81 1.89 -9.59 -10.60
CA ILE A 81 2.67 -8.60 -11.36
C ILE A 81 4.15 -8.80 -11.00
N PRO A 82 5.05 -8.96 -11.97
CA PRO A 82 6.48 -9.11 -11.69
C PRO A 82 7.05 -7.87 -10.99
N THR A 83 8.07 -8.07 -10.15
CA THR A 83 8.71 -7.03 -9.33
C THR A 83 9.45 -5.95 -10.13
N SER A 84 9.58 -6.11 -11.45
CA SER A 84 10.12 -5.11 -12.38
C SER A 84 9.50 -5.28 -13.77
N PRO A 85 9.33 -4.21 -14.56
CA PRO A 85 9.11 -4.32 -16.00
C PRO A 85 10.23 -5.12 -16.68
#